data_AF-A0A7Y4RZU8-F1
#
_entry.id   AF-A0A7Y4RZU8-F1
#
_cell.length_a   1.000
_cell.length_b   1.000
_cell.length_c   1.000
_cell.angle_alpha   90.00
_cell.angle_beta   90.00
_cell.angle_gamma   90.00
#
_symmetry.space_group_name_H-M   'P 1'
#
loop_
_entity.id
_entity.type
_entity.pdbx_description
1 polymer ?
#
loop_
_entity_poly.entity_id
_entity_poly.type
_entity_poly.pdbx_seq_one_letter_code
_entity_poly.pdbx_strand_id
1 'polypeptide(L)'
;MDVIINAFREATATFAYLACLDLEELKKMLGDERLVDGMQNGRAQKFEYTTELCWKAIKAFLKEQEGIDEASPKKIIKAHYLAGYSTEDDYLLLLDTIEDRNRLSHVYDAETFNSILVRLPGYAALFERVSAQLSKDAG
;
A
#
# COMPACT_ATOMS: atom_id res chain seq x y z
N MET A 1 -7.98 -17.89 -3.62
CA MET A 1 -7.00 -16.80 -3.74
C MET A 1 -7.59 -15.54 -4.38
N ASP A 2 -8.42 -15.67 -5.41
CA ASP A 2 -8.89 -14.55 -6.24
C ASP A 2 -9.57 -13.40 -5.49
N VAL A 3 -10.34 -13.66 -4.43
CA VAL A 3 -11.11 -12.61 -3.74
C VAL A 3 -10.18 -11.55 -3.11
N ILE A 4 -9.13 -11.96 -2.40
CA ILE A 4 -8.23 -11.01 -1.72
C ILE A 4 -7.28 -10.31 -2.71
N ILE A 5 -6.84 -11.02 -3.75
CA ILE A 5 -6.01 -10.42 -4.82
C ILE A 5 -6.83 -9.40 -5.62
N ASN A 6 -8.09 -9.71 -5.95
CA ASN A 6 -8.98 -8.76 -6.62
C ASN A 6 -9.27 -7.54 -5.74
N ALA A 7 -9.53 -7.75 -4.43
CA ALA A 7 -9.72 -6.64 -3.49
C ALA A 7 -8.47 -5.75 -3.41
N PHE A 8 -7.27 -6.35 -3.37
CA PHE A 8 -6.01 -5.59 -3.39
C PHE A 8 -5.83 -4.80 -4.69
N ARG A 9 -6.17 -5.38 -5.84
CA ARG A 9 -6.12 -4.69 -7.14
C ARG A 9 -7.05 -3.48 -7.18
N GLU A 10 -8.30 -3.65 -6.75
CA GLU A 10 -9.29 -2.56 -6.70
C GLU A 10 -8.86 -1.45 -5.72
N ALA A 11 -8.35 -1.83 -4.55
CA ALA A 11 -7.82 -0.89 -3.58
C ALA A 11 -6.65 -0.09 -4.15
N THR A 12 -5.69 -0.76 -4.80
CA THR A 12 -4.54 -0.17 -5.47
C THR A 12 -4.96 0.89 -6.49
N ALA A 13 -5.93 0.60 -7.35
CA ALA A 13 -6.39 1.56 -8.37
C ALA A 13 -6.93 2.86 -7.73
N THR A 14 -7.76 2.75 -6.69
CA THR A 14 -8.29 3.93 -6.00
C THR A 14 -7.23 4.67 -5.17
N PHE A 15 -6.27 3.93 -4.59
CA PHE A 15 -5.17 4.50 -3.83
C PHE A 15 -4.20 5.26 -4.74
N ALA A 16 -3.84 4.70 -5.91
CA ALA A 16 -2.94 5.36 -6.86
C ALA A 16 -3.49 6.71 -7.34
N TYR A 17 -4.79 6.77 -7.64
CA TYR A 17 -5.45 8.04 -7.96
C TYR A 17 -5.31 9.07 -6.82
N LEU A 18 -5.61 8.67 -5.59
CA LEU A 18 -5.57 9.57 -4.44
C LEU A 18 -4.14 9.98 -4.04
N ALA A 19 -3.17 9.06 -4.17
CA ALA A 19 -1.77 9.32 -3.86
C ALA A 19 -1.17 10.39 -4.78
N CYS A 20 -1.57 10.41 -6.05
CA CYS A 20 -1.07 11.32 -7.07
C CYS A 20 -1.92 12.58 -7.27
N LEU A 21 -3.02 12.75 -6.53
CA LEU A 21 -3.91 13.89 -6.68
C LEU A 21 -3.21 15.19 -6.27
N ASP A 22 -3.37 16.26 -7.05
CA ASP A 22 -2.83 17.59 -6.74
C ASP A 22 -3.71 18.27 -5.67
N LEU A 23 -3.17 18.39 -4.45
CA LEU A 23 -3.89 19.03 -3.34
C LEU A 23 -3.97 20.54 -3.48
N GLU A 24 -3.01 21.18 -4.14
CA GLU A 24 -3.00 22.63 -4.32
C GLU A 24 -4.05 23.04 -5.36
N GLU A 25 -4.17 22.27 -6.43
CA GLU A 25 -5.26 22.44 -7.39
C GLU A 25 -6.63 22.17 -6.73
N LEU A 26 -6.76 21.07 -5.99
CA LEU A 26 -8.00 20.75 -5.28
C LEU A 26 -8.39 21.85 -4.28
N LYS A 27 -7.42 22.39 -3.54
CA LYS A 27 -7.62 23.50 -2.59
C LYS A 27 -8.17 24.75 -3.29
N LYS A 28 -7.61 25.11 -4.46
CA LYS A 28 -8.09 26.24 -5.27
C LYS A 28 -9.51 26.01 -5.79
N MET A 29 -9.84 24.79 -6.20
CA MET A 29 -11.16 24.45 -6.73
C MET A 29 -12.25 24.45 -5.65
N LEU A 30 -11.94 23.88 -4.47
CA LEU A 30 -12.92 23.72 -3.40
C LEU A 30 -13.11 24.99 -2.56
N GLY A 31 -12.08 25.80 -2.39
CA GLY A 31 -12.13 27.03 -1.58
C GLY A 31 -12.38 26.79 -0.09
N ASP A 32 -12.31 25.54 0.39
CA ASP A 32 -12.51 25.14 1.79
C ASP A 32 -11.41 24.18 2.25
N GLU A 33 -10.54 24.66 3.15
CA GLU A 33 -9.40 23.89 3.66
C GLU A 33 -9.82 22.65 4.46
N ARG A 34 -11.03 22.64 5.03
CA ARG A 34 -11.54 21.49 5.79
C ARG A 34 -11.80 20.29 4.90
N LEU A 35 -12.18 20.52 3.64
CA LEU A 35 -12.35 19.45 2.65
C LEU A 35 -11.00 18.89 2.20
N VAL A 36 -9.96 19.73 2.12
CA VAL A 36 -8.60 19.31 1.79
C VAL A 36 -8.00 18.47 2.92
N ASP A 37 -8.16 18.91 4.18
CA ASP A 37 -7.79 18.13 5.37
C ASP A 37 -8.47 16.75 5.38
N GLY A 38 -9.79 16.71 5.15
CA GLY A 38 -10.51 15.44 5.03
C GLY A 38 -9.96 14.53 3.92
N MET A 39 -9.54 15.10 2.78
CA MET A 39 -8.92 14.34 1.69
C MET A 39 -7.54 13.79 2.07
N GLN A 40 -6.73 14.55 2.81
CA GLN A 40 -5.43 14.10 3.32
C GLN A 40 -5.60 12.92 4.29
N ASN A 41 -6.55 13.00 5.22
CA ASN A 41 -6.92 11.88 6.09
C ASN A 41 -7.40 10.67 5.28
N GLY A 42 -8.21 10.90 4.23
CA GLY A 42 -8.64 9.85 3.31
C GLY A 42 -7.50 9.15 2.58
N ARG A 43 -6.45 9.89 2.18
CA ARG A 43 -5.23 9.31 1.58
C ARG A 43 -4.50 8.40 2.54
N ALA A 44 -4.30 8.84 3.78
CA ALA A 44 -3.66 8.04 4.82
C ALA A 44 -4.45 6.74 5.08
N GLN A 45 -5.77 6.85 5.26
CA GLN A 45 -6.64 5.68 5.47
C GLN A 45 -6.58 4.69 4.28
N LYS A 46 -6.57 5.22 3.05
CA LYS A 46 -6.45 4.40 1.84
C LYS A 46 -5.10 3.71 1.76
N PHE A 47 -4.01 4.37 2.16
CA PHE A 47 -2.71 3.74 2.28
C PHE A 47 -2.71 2.62 3.34
N GLU A 48 -3.24 2.86 4.54
CA GLU A 48 -3.28 1.84 5.61
C GLU A 48 -4.07 0.60 5.18
N TYR A 49 -5.26 0.81 4.60
CA TYR A 49 -6.10 -0.26 4.09
C TYR A 49 -5.44 -1.03 2.94
N THR A 50 -4.85 -0.33 1.97
CA THR A 50 -4.22 -0.95 0.80
C THR A 50 -2.97 -1.73 1.20
N THR A 51 -2.20 -1.23 2.17
CA THR A 51 -1.06 -1.95 2.77
C THR A 51 -1.51 -3.26 3.43
N GLU A 52 -2.61 -3.21 4.17
CA GLU A 52 -3.19 -4.40 4.82
C GLU A 52 -3.64 -5.46 3.81
N LEU A 53 -4.25 -5.03 2.70
CA LEU A 53 -4.61 -5.93 1.61
C LEU A 53 -3.39 -6.48 0.89
N CYS A 54 -2.35 -5.66 0.67
CA CYS A 54 -1.13 -6.05 -0.03
C CYS A 54 -0.49 -7.28 0.62
N TRP A 55 -0.17 -7.21 1.91
CA TRP A 55 0.50 -8.32 2.58
C TRP A 55 -0.42 -9.55 2.70
N LYS A 56 -1.74 -9.38 2.81
CA LYS A 56 -2.71 -10.49 2.80
C LYS A 56 -2.82 -11.16 1.44
N ALA A 57 -2.76 -10.38 0.35
CA ALA A 57 -2.73 -10.88 -1.01
C ALA A 57 -1.45 -11.68 -1.28
N ILE A 58 -0.28 -11.13 -0.92
CA ILE A 58 1.00 -11.84 -0.98
C ILE A 58 0.95 -13.12 -0.14
N LYS A 59 0.37 -13.07 1.06
CA LYS A 59 0.21 -14.26 1.92
C LYS A 59 -0.63 -15.34 1.25
N ALA A 60 -1.77 -14.97 0.67
CA ALA A 60 -2.65 -15.93 -0.01
C ALA A 60 -1.94 -16.56 -1.21
N PHE A 61 -1.20 -15.76 -1.97
CA PHE A 61 -0.38 -16.21 -3.09
C PHE A 61 0.71 -17.20 -2.67
N LEU A 62 1.54 -16.85 -1.69
CA LEU A 62 2.61 -17.73 -1.20
C LEU A 62 2.09 -19.04 -0.61
N LYS A 63 0.94 -19.00 0.05
CA LYS A 63 0.29 -20.20 0.57
C LYS A 63 -0.10 -21.17 -0.54
N GLU A 64 -0.53 -20.65 -1.69
CA GLU A 64 -0.97 -21.46 -2.83
C GLU A 64 0.20 -21.95 -3.68
N GLN A 65 1.15 -21.08 -4.00
CA GLN A 65 2.27 -21.41 -4.90
C GLN A 65 3.39 -22.19 -4.21
N GLU A 66 3.68 -21.84 -2.94
CA GLU A 66 4.88 -22.34 -2.23
C GLU A 66 4.53 -23.11 -0.94
N GLY A 67 3.25 -23.17 -0.56
CA GLY A 67 2.82 -23.77 0.72
C GLY A 67 3.26 -23.00 1.96
N ILE A 68 3.71 -21.75 1.82
CA ILE A 68 4.21 -20.92 2.91
C ILE A 68 3.04 -20.21 3.61
N ASP A 69 2.86 -20.41 4.92
CA ASP A 69 1.78 -19.79 5.72
C ASP A 69 2.31 -19.08 6.98
N GLU A 70 2.98 -17.94 6.78
CA GLU A 70 3.48 -17.12 7.89
C GLU A 70 2.41 -16.18 8.48
N ALA A 71 2.56 -15.83 9.76
CA ALA A 71 1.54 -15.09 10.50
C ALA A 71 1.72 -13.55 10.53
N SER A 72 2.88 -13.02 10.10
CA SER A 72 3.18 -11.59 10.23
C SER A 72 3.52 -10.93 8.89
N PRO A 73 3.15 -9.65 8.67
CA PRO A 73 3.40 -8.95 7.41
C PRO A 73 4.86 -8.97 6.97
N LYS A 74 5.80 -8.66 7.88
CA LYS A 74 7.24 -8.65 7.58
C LYS A 74 7.77 -10.01 7.16
N LYS A 75 7.32 -11.10 7.80
CA LYS A 75 7.71 -12.46 7.42
C LYS A 75 7.17 -12.85 6.04
N ILE A 76 5.93 -12.46 5.74
CA ILE A 76 5.32 -12.69 4.42
C ILE A 76 6.08 -11.94 3.32
N ILE A 77 6.38 -10.66 3.54
CA ILE A 77 7.17 -9.84 2.60
C ILE A 77 8.58 -10.45 2.41
N LYS A 78 9.22 -10.90 3.48
CA LYS A 78 10.52 -11.58 3.39
C LYS A 78 10.44 -12.91 2.63
N ALA A 79 9.41 -13.71 2.85
CA ALA A 79 9.21 -14.97 2.14
C ALA A 79 8.97 -14.72 0.63
N HIS A 80 8.20 -13.69 0.29
CA HIS A 80 7.97 -13.27 -1.10
C HIS A 80 9.26 -12.90 -1.83
N TYR A 81 10.14 -12.17 -1.16
CA TYR A 81 11.47 -11.86 -1.67
C TYR A 81 12.36 -13.10 -1.82
N LEU A 82 12.44 -13.95 -0.78
CA LEU A 82 13.30 -15.14 -0.80
C LEU A 82 12.86 -16.19 -1.84
N ALA A 83 11.56 -16.22 -2.18
CA ALA A 83 11.03 -17.05 -3.25
C ALA A 83 11.25 -16.46 -4.66
N GLY A 84 11.84 -15.27 -4.77
CA GLY A 84 12.21 -14.65 -6.05
C GLY A 84 11.09 -13.87 -6.75
N TYR A 85 9.98 -13.57 -6.05
CA TYR A 85 8.85 -12.84 -6.63
C TYR A 85 8.97 -11.32 -6.55
N SER A 86 9.95 -10.79 -5.82
CA SER A 86 10.24 -9.35 -5.73
C SER A 86 11.73 -9.07 -5.87
N THR A 87 12.03 -7.85 -6.35
CA THR A 87 13.39 -7.31 -6.34
C THR A 87 13.80 -6.90 -4.93
N GLU A 88 15.09 -6.71 -4.68
CA GLU A 88 15.57 -6.19 -3.39
C GLU A 88 14.99 -4.78 -3.11
N ASP A 89 14.92 -3.92 -4.12
CA ASP A 89 14.34 -2.58 -3.99
C ASP A 89 12.84 -2.64 -3.61
N ASP A 90 12.05 -3.49 -4.27
CA ASP A 90 10.63 -3.67 -3.93
C ASP A 90 10.46 -4.29 -2.54
N TYR A 91 11.33 -5.23 -2.14
CA TYR A 91 11.33 -5.82 -0.81
C TYR A 91 11.56 -4.77 0.28
N LEU A 92 12.59 -3.94 0.13
CA LEU A 92 12.90 -2.87 1.08
C LEU A 92 11.75 -1.85 1.14
N LEU A 93 11.22 -1.44 -0.01
CA LEU A 93 10.12 -0.49 -0.06
C LEU A 93 8.81 -1.08 0.53
N LEU A 94 8.55 -2.38 0.36
CA LEU A 94 7.46 -3.07 1.04
C LEU A 94 7.62 -3.05 2.57
N LEU A 95 8.84 -3.22 3.08
CA LEU A 95 9.08 -3.09 4.53
C LEU A 95 8.79 -1.67 5.01
N ASP A 96 9.19 -0.65 4.25
CA ASP A 96 8.89 0.75 4.57
C ASP A 96 7.39 1.02 4.61
N THR A 97 6.59 0.40 3.72
CA THR A 97 5.12 0.53 3.79
C THR A 97 4.56 -0.01 5.11
N ILE A 98 5.10 -1.12 5.63
CA ILE A 98 4.66 -1.69 6.90
C ILE A 98 5.05 -0.78 8.07
N GLU A 99 6.26 -0.23 8.06
CA GLU A 99 6.70 0.71 9.09
C GLU A 99 5.88 1.99 9.10
N ASP A 100 5.66 2.59 7.94
CA ASP A 100 4.86 3.82 7.82
C ASP A 100 3.40 3.60 8.19
N ARG A 101 2.81 2.47 7.81
CA ARG A 101 1.46 2.10 8.27
C ARG A 101 1.42 2.03 9.79
N ASN A 102 2.37 1.33 10.41
CA ASN A 102 2.40 1.22 11.87
C ASN A 102 2.58 2.58 12.54
N ARG A 103 3.36 3.50 11.95
CA ARG A 103 3.53 4.86 12.44
C ARG A 103 2.25 5.68 12.35
N LEU A 104 1.48 5.57 11.25
CA LEU A 104 0.20 6.27 11.07
C LEU A 104 -0.82 5.98 12.17
N SER A 105 -0.88 4.73 12.64
CA SER A 105 -1.77 4.33 13.73
C SER A 105 -1.42 4.93 15.10
N HIS A 106 -0.28 5.63 15.21
CA HIS A 106 0.21 6.27 16.43
C HIS A 106 0.33 7.81 16.31
N VAL A 107 -0.22 8.41 15.27
CA VAL A 107 -0.01 9.83 14.97
C VAL A 107 -0.86 10.76 15.84
N TYR A 108 -0.19 11.48 16.73
CA TYR A 108 -0.55 12.84 17.18
C TYR A 108 0.37 13.92 16.57
N ASP A 109 1.28 13.52 15.68
CA ASP A 109 2.36 14.34 15.12
C ASP A 109 2.13 14.66 13.63
N ALA A 110 1.81 15.92 13.34
CA ALA A 110 1.59 16.41 11.99
C ALA A 110 2.83 16.26 11.09
N GLU A 111 4.04 16.30 11.65
CA GLU A 111 5.27 16.16 10.85
C GLU A 111 5.41 14.74 10.29
N THR A 112 5.23 13.72 11.15
CA THR A 112 5.21 12.31 10.73
C THR A 112 4.13 12.07 9.68
N PHE A 113 2.90 12.55 9.90
CA PHE A 113 1.80 12.41 8.95
C PHE A 113 2.15 12.96 7.56
N ASN A 114 2.59 14.22 7.52
CA ASN A 114 2.96 14.88 6.26
C ASN A 114 4.12 14.18 5.56
N SER A 115 5.12 13.71 6.32
CA SER A 115 6.26 12.98 5.75
C SER A 115 5.84 11.67 5.07
N ILE A 116 4.83 10.98 5.61
CA ILE A 116 4.28 9.75 5.02
C ILE A 116 3.46 10.09 3.78
N LEU A 117 2.65 11.15 3.82
CA LEU A 117 1.85 11.58 2.67
C LEU A 117 2.72 11.86 1.43
N VAL A 118 3.90 12.45 1.61
CA VAL A 118 4.86 12.72 0.52
C VAL A 118 5.37 11.43 -0.14
N ARG A 119 5.43 10.31 0.59
CA ARG A 119 5.91 9.01 0.08
C ARG A 119 4.84 8.21 -0.66
N LEU A 120 3.55 8.55 -0.52
CA LEU A 120 2.45 7.77 -1.08
C LEU A 120 2.53 7.50 -2.59
N PRO A 121 2.96 8.44 -3.46
CA PRO A 121 3.11 8.14 -4.89
C PRO A 121 4.08 6.99 -5.16
N GLY A 122 5.17 6.89 -4.40
CA GLY A 122 6.12 5.79 -4.50
C GLY A 122 5.50 4.45 -4.07
N TYR A 123 4.71 4.46 -3.00
CA TYR A 123 3.98 3.28 -2.53
C TYR A 123 2.87 2.85 -3.50
N ALA A 124 2.21 3.80 -4.15
CA ALA A 124 1.23 3.50 -5.19
C ALA A 124 1.86 2.74 -6.36
N ALA A 125 2.99 3.24 -6.88
CA ALA A 125 3.72 2.57 -7.96
C ALA A 125 4.22 1.18 -7.55
N LEU A 126 4.64 1.00 -6.29
CA LEU A 126 5.00 -0.31 -5.74
C LEU A 126 3.80 -1.26 -5.72
N PHE A 127 2.65 -0.82 -5.19
CA PHE A 127 1.45 -1.66 -5.11
C PHE A 127 0.91 -2.05 -6.49
N GLU A 128 1.03 -1.19 -7.50
CA GLU A 128 0.71 -1.53 -8.89
C GLU A 128 1.62 -2.65 -9.41
N ARG A 129 2.94 -2.59 -9.17
CA ARG A 129 3.87 -3.65 -9.56
C ARG A 129 3.55 -4.98 -8.87
N VAL A 130 3.32 -4.95 -7.55
CA VAL A 130 2.95 -6.15 -6.78
C VAL A 130 1.62 -6.72 -7.28
N SER A 131 0.61 -5.88 -7.47
CA SER A 131 -0.70 -6.32 -7.99
C SER A 131 -0.58 -6.96 -9.37
N ALA A 132 0.28 -6.42 -10.24
CA ALA A 132 0.54 -6.99 -11.55
C ALA A 132 1.29 -8.33 -11.46
N GLN A 133 2.27 -8.46 -10.57
CA GLN A 133 2.99 -9.73 -10.34
C GLN A 133 2.04 -10.83 -9.85
N LEU A 134 1.24 -10.55 -8.82
CA LEU A 134 0.29 -11.51 -8.27
C LEU A 134 -0.79 -11.96 -9.27
N SER A 135 -1.08 -11.15 -10.30
CA SER A 135 -2.06 -11.50 -11.33
C SER A 135 -1.48 -12.35 -12.47
N LYS A 136 -0.16 -12.33 -12.69
CA LYS A 136 0.50 -13.10 -13.76
C LYS A 136 0.69 -14.56 -13.40
N ASP A 137 0.94 -14.82 -12.12
CA ASP A 137 1.31 -16.14 -11.59
C ASP A 137 0.12 -16.86 -10.92
N ALA A 138 -1.08 -16.30 -11.01
CA ALA A 138 -2.33 -16.88 -10.52
C ALA A 138 -3.03 -17.79 -11.56
N GLY A 139 -2.36 -18.11 -12.67
CA GLY A 139 -2.88 -18.92 -13.78
C GLY A 139 -2.15 -20.25 -13.94
#